data_AF-A0A935YTX7-F1
#
_entry.id   AF-A0A935YTX7-F1
#
_cell.length_a   1.000
_cell.length_b   1.000
_cell.length_c   1.000
_cell.angle_alpha   90.00
_cell.angle_beta   90.00
_cell.angle_gamma   90.00
#
_symmetry.space_group_name_H-M   'P 1'
#
loop_
_entity.id
_entity.type
_entity.pdbx_description
1 polymer ?
#
loop_
_entity_poly.entity_id
_entity_poly.type
_entity_poly.pdbx_seq_one_letter_code
_entity_poly.pdbx_strand_id
1 'polypeptide(L)'
;MSDLVRSTLAGIRTVDDMVRAFSDERCRRLMESMIWPTGRVCPACGYRRSIALAGRDMGNWRARPGLYQCSNGSCRFQFTVTTRTPLHSTKLPLATWLKALWLTLQSDKGLSSVRLAEALGVSQPTAWRMGHALRLMMARETQLEGTVEIDEFYLGGRPRKQRDTPPVGRGRKGQKRTTKACVLAVVERPRDAEIGTVAGGARASVVVDLSAVETERVLEKEIDVAATHLMSDAWSTFAAVGQSFAAHDTVQHAKREYARGTVHANSVEGFNSRVRRTVAGVFHHISPEHADLYFHEMGFRWSQRVVAGQTTRRSPRGREHVRTLWDRIPPAMQLVAVLRTAVGRQLRRTRNGSISIKSPIAAFCL
;
A
#
# COMPACT_ATOMS: atom_id res chain seq x y z
N MET A 1 -10.36 13.97 -12.65
CA MET A 1 -11.52 13.50 -11.82
C MET A 1 -12.52 14.62 -11.87
N SER A 2 -13.76 14.34 -12.28
CA SER A 2 -14.79 15.39 -12.33
C SER A 2 -15.15 15.86 -10.91
N ASP A 3 -15.53 17.13 -10.79
CA ASP A 3 -15.91 17.72 -9.50
C ASP A 3 -17.12 17.04 -8.88
N LEU A 4 -18.02 16.51 -9.71
CA LEU A 4 -19.15 15.71 -9.26
C LEU A 4 -18.72 14.45 -8.51
N VAL A 5 -17.73 13.71 -9.04
CA VAL A 5 -17.22 12.49 -8.39
C VAL A 5 -16.49 12.85 -7.11
N ARG A 6 -15.69 13.93 -7.13
CA ARG A 6 -15.01 14.46 -5.94
C ARG A 6 -16.01 14.80 -4.84
N SER A 7 -17.05 15.56 -5.17
CA SER A 7 -18.13 15.95 -4.23
C SER A 7 -18.86 14.73 -3.67
N THR A 8 -19.23 13.79 -4.55
CA THR A 8 -19.89 12.54 -4.15
C THR A 8 -19.05 11.76 -3.15
N LEU A 9 -17.75 11.57 -3.42
CA LEU A 9 -16.86 10.84 -2.53
C LEU A 9 -16.61 11.60 -1.22
N ALA A 10 -16.44 12.92 -1.25
CA ALA A 10 -16.26 13.73 -0.04
C ALA A 10 -17.47 13.69 0.91
N GLY A 11 -18.66 13.37 0.40
CA GLY A 11 -19.89 13.15 1.17
C GLY A 11 -19.97 11.79 1.86
N ILE A 12 -19.16 10.80 1.46
CA ILE A 12 -19.22 9.44 2.03
C ILE A 12 -18.29 9.35 3.25
N ARG A 13 -18.82 9.75 4.42
CA ARG A 13 -18.03 9.84 5.67
C ARG A 13 -18.38 8.76 6.67
N THR A 14 -19.64 8.33 6.69
CA THR A 14 -20.15 7.35 7.65
C THR A 14 -20.42 6.01 6.97
N VAL A 15 -20.69 5.00 7.80
CA VAL A 15 -21.11 3.67 7.33
C VAL A 15 -22.45 3.77 6.58
N ASP A 16 -23.38 4.59 7.05
CA ASP A 16 -24.69 4.78 6.39
C ASP A 16 -24.52 5.42 5.00
N ASP A 17 -23.69 6.48 4.90
CA ASP A 17 -23.39 7.11 3.62
C ASP A 17 -22.80 6.11 2.62
N MET A 18 -21.89 5.26 3.11
CA MET A 18 -21.23 4.23 2.31
C MET A 18 -22.22 3.17 1.81
N VAL A 19 -23.14 2.72 2.67
CA VAL A 19 -24.19 1.75 2.29
C VAL A 19 -25.12 2.33 1.24
N ARG A 20 -25.53 3.60 1.40
CA ARG A 20 -26.38 4.30 0.43
C ARG A 20 -25.69 4.56 -0.90
N ALA A 21 -24.40 4.95 -0.86
CA ALA A 21 -23.64 5.29 -2.05
C ALA A 21 -23.31 4.05 -2.91
N PHE A 22 -22.94 2.93 -2.27
CA PHE A 22 -22.54 1.71 -2.97
C PHE A 22 -23.72 0.75 -3.16
N SER A 23 -24.66 1.16 -4.01
CA SER A 23 -25.72 0.31 -4.57
C SER A 23 -25.35 -0.18 -5.98
N ASP A 24 -25.75 -1.42 -6.33
CA ASP A 24 -25.17 -2.19 -7.45
C ASP A 24 -25.13 -1.44 -8.80
N GLU A 25 -26.20 -0.75 -9.17
CA GLU A 25 -26.32 -0.09 -10.48
C GLU A 25 -25.42 1.16 -10.64
N ARG A 26 -25.05 1.79 -9.52
CA ARG A 26 -24.20 3.00 -9.52
C ARG A 26 -22.72 2.67 -9.34
N CYS A 27 -22.41 1.53 -8.71
CA CYS A 27 -21.04 1.14 -8.40
C CYS A 27 -20.16 1.03 -9.65
N ARG A 28 -20.71 0.49 -10.75
CA ARG A 28 -19.95 0.35 -12.01
C ARG A 28 -19.54 1.70 -12.57
N ARG A 29 -20.49 2.62 -12.76
CA ARG A 29 -20.23 3.98 -13.27
C ARG A 29 -19.28 4.75 -12.37
N LEU A 30 -19.44 4.61 -11.05
CA LEU A 30 -18.55 5.23 -10.08
C LEU A 30 -17.12 4.68 -10.23
N MET A 31 -16.94 3.36 -10.31
CA MET A 31 -15.63 2.74 -10.56
C MET A 31 -15.02 3.20 -11.88
N GLU A 32 -15.80 3.25 -12.96
CA GLU A 32 -15.35 3.72 -14.27
C GLU A 32 -14.85 5.17 -14.19
N SER A 33 -15.56 6.04 -13.48
CA SER A 33 -15.15 7.44 -13.30
C SER A 33 -13.86 7.60 -12.48
N MET A 34 -13.58 6.65 -11.57
CA MET A 34 -12.37 6.65 -10.75
C MET A 34 -11.16 6.07 -11.50
N ILE A 35 -11.36 4.98 -12.26
CA ILE A 35 -10.32 4.28 -13.02
C ILE A 35 -9.99 5.02 -14.32
N TRP A 36 -11.01 5.57 -14.98
CA TRP A 36 -10.91 6.25 -16.28
C TRP A 36 -11.40 7.70 -16.20
N PRO A 37 -10.72 8.57 -15.42
CA PRO A 37 -11.18 9.94 -15.18
C PRO A 37 -11.18 10.82 -16.43
N THR A 38 -10.40 10.47 -17.46
CA THR A 38 -10.27 11.19 -18.73
C THR A 38 -10.82 10.40 -19.92
N GLY A 39 -11.56 9.32 -19.65
CA GLY A 39 -12.09 8.42 -20.66
C GLY A 39 -11.43 7.04 -20.66
N ARG A 40 -12.12 6.07 -21.27
CA ARG A 40 -11.75 4.65 -21.23
C ARG A 40 -10.43 4.38 -21.96
N VAL A 41 -9.53 3.66 -21.32
CA VAL A 41 -8.26 3.20 -21.92
C VAL A 41 -8.30 1.69 -22.05
N CYS A 42 -8.06 1.17 -23.25
CA CYS A 42 -8.01 -0.26 -23.49
C CYS A 42 -6.84 -0.88 -22.70
N PRO A 43 -7.10 -1.81 -21.76
CA PRO A 43 -6.05 -2.36 -20.91
C PRO A 43 -5.09 -3.28 -21.67
N ALA A 44 -5.40 -3.64 -22.93
CA ALA A 44 -4.56 -4.49 -23.77
C ALA A 44 -3.53 -3.72 -24.62
N CYS A 45 -3.91 -2.58 -25.20
CA CYS A 45 -3.06 -1.84 -26.15
C CYS A 45 -2.95 -0.33 -25.85
N GLY A 46 -3.57 0.16 -24.77
CA GLY A 46 -3.53 1.58 -24.41
C GLY A 46 -4.39 2.52 -25.27
N TYR A 47 -5.10 1.99 -26.29
CA TYR A 47 -5.93 2.81 -27.16
C TYR A 47 -7.12 3.42 -26.41
N ARG A 48 -7.40 4.71 -26.68
CA ARG A 48 -8.35 5.54 -25.90
C ARG A 48 -9.78 5.53 -26.44
N ARG A 49 -10.00 4.99 -27.64
CA ARG A 49 -11.34 4.89 -28.23
C ARG A 49 -11.88 3.48 -28.06
N SER A 50 -13.11 3.40 -27.59
CA SER A 50 -13.83 2.15 -27.37
C SER A 50 -15.32 2.35 -27.57
N ILE A 51 -15.97 1.31 -28.08
CA ILE A 51 -17.41 1.25 -28.31
C ILE A 51 -18.03 0.43 -27.18
N ALA A 52 -19.10 0.94 -26.57
CA ALA A 52 -19.91 0.15 -25.64
C ALA A 52 -20.64 -0.94 -26.43
N LEU A 53 -20.41 -2.21 -26.06
CA LEU A 53 -21.18 -3.31 -26.61
C LEU A 53 -22.49 -3.39 -25.84
N ALA A 54 -23.60 -3.15 -26.53
CA ALA A 54 -24.93 -3.09 -25.91
C ALA A 54 -25.25 -4.40 -25.19
N GLY A 55 -25.33 -4.29 -23.86
CA GLY A 55 -25.69 -5.33 -22.93
C GLY A 55 -26.47 -4.73 -21.78
N ARG A 56 -27.77 -4.48 -22.01
CA ARG A 56 -28.75 -4.03 -21.02
C ARG A 56 -28.25 -3.05 -19.94
N ASP A 57 -27.85 -1.86 -20.37
CA ASP A 57 -28.30 -0.62 -19.71
C ASP A 57 -29.55 -0.06 -20.45
N MET A 58 -29.87 -0.64 -21.62
CA MET A 58 -31.10 -0.48 -22.41
C MET A 58 -31.46 -1.87 -22.99
N GLY A 59 -32.72 -2.32 -22.85
CA GLY A 59 -33.22 -3.62 -23.38
C GLY A 59 -32.66 -3.91 -24.78
N ASN A 60 -32.06 -5.05 -25.11
CA ASN A 60 -32.46 -6.43 -24.94
C ASN A 60 -31.19 -7.33 -25.03
N TRP A 61 -31.32 -8.62 -24.73
CA TRP A 61 -30.28 -9.67 -24.76
C TRP A 61 -29.11 -9.49 -25.75
N ARG A 62 -27.85 -9.43 -25.27
CA ARG A 62 -26.64 -10.11 -25.85
C ARG A 62 -25.29 -9.84 -25.14
N ALA A 63 -25.08 -8.74 -24.44
CA ALA A 63 -23.78 -8.46 -23.79
C ALA A 63 -23.86 -8.23 -22.26
N ARG A 64 -22.69 -8.31 -21.60
CA ARG A 64 -22.51 -8.03 -20.17
C ARG A 64 -22.55 -6.50 -19.91
N PRO A 65 -23.19 -6.00 -18.85
CA PRO A 65 -23.19 -4.56 -18.54
C PRO A 65 -21.78 -3.98 -18.39
N GLY A 66 -21.54 -2.82 -19.01
CA GLY A 66 -20.23 -2.15 -19.08
C GLY A 66 -19.16 -2.93 -19.83
N LEU A 67 -19.54 -3.72 -20.83
CA LEU A 67 -18.61 -4.35 -21.76
C LEU A 67 -18.27 -3.36 -22.88
N TYR A 68 -16.99 -3.12 -23.07
CA TYR A 68 -16.45 -2.25 -24.12
C TYR A 68 -15.60 -3.06 -25.08
N GLN A 69 -15.55 -2.63 -26.33
CA GLN A 69 -14.64 -3.14 -27.33
C GLN A 69 -13.68 -2.03 -27.78
N CYS A 70 -12.38 -2.34 -27.78
CA CYS A 70 -11.36 -1.45 -28.32
C CYS A 70 -11.65 -1.13 -29.80
N SER A 71 -11.63 0.16 -30.14
CA SER A 71 -11.86 0.62 -31.51
C SER A 71 -10.63 0.49 -32.42
N ASN A 72 -9.46 0.13 -31.86
CA ASN A 72 -8.28 -0.17 -32.68
C ASN A 72 -8.52 -1.45 -33.49
N GLY A 73 -8.41 -1.34 -34.81
CA GLY A 73 -8.69 -2.41 -35.77
C GLY A 73 -7.84 -3.67 -35.57
N SER A 74 -6.59 -3.52 -35.15
CA SER A 74 -5.69 -4.65 -34.86
C SER A 74 -5.88 -5.28 -33.47
N CYS A 75 -6.51 -4.55 -32.54
CA CYS A 75 -6.67 -5.02 -31.17
C CYS A 75 -8.05 -5.66 -30.94
N ARG A 76 -9.13 -4.93 -31.23
CA ARG A 76 -10.55 -5.34 -31.02
C ARG A 76 -10.84 -5.97 -29.65
N PHE A 77 -9.96 -5.78 -28.66
CA PHE A 77 -10.04 -6.44 -27.36
C PHE A 77 -11.26 -5.98 -26.59
N GLN A 78 -11.99 -6.94 -25.99
CA GLN A 78 -13.15 -6.67 -25.16
C GLN A 78 -12.75 -6.57 -23.68
N PHE A 79 -13.24 -5.55 -22.99
CA PHE A 79 -12.88 -5.28 -21.61
C PHE A 79 -14.02 -4.63 -20.82
N THR A 80 -14.00 -4.80 -19.51
CA THR A 80 -14.82 -4.08 -18.54
C THR A 80 -13.90 -3.27 -17.62
N VAL A 81 -14.48 -2.48 -16.73
CA VAL A 81 -13.74 -1.74 -15.70
C VAL A 81 -12.88 -2.63 -14.78
N THR A 82 -13.22 -3.91 -14.65
CA THR A 82 -12.45 -4.87 -13.84
C THR A 82 -11.41 -5.65 -14.66
N THR A 83 -11.35 -5.47 -15.98
CA THR A 83 -10.40 -6.20 -16.83
C THR A 83 -8.95 -5.82 -16.52
N ARG A 84 -8.08 -6.83 -16.37
CA ARG A 84 -6.67 -6.66 -15.94
C ARG A 84 -6.51 -5.94 -14.58
N THR A 85 -7.50 -6.04 -13.71
CA THR A 85 -7.39 -5.62 -12.30
C THR A 85 -7.42 -6.84 -11.36
N PRO A 86 -7.14 -6.67 -10.06
CA PRO A 86 -7.34 -7.75 -9.09
C PRO A 86 -8.80 -8.21 -8.96
N LEU A 87 -9.76 -7.42 -9.44
CA LEU A 87 -11.19 -7.74 -9.51
C LEU A 87 -11.57 -8.46 -10.81
N HIS A 88 -10.60 -8.82 -11.65
CA HIS A 88 -10.85 -9.44 -12.94
C HIS A 88 -11.64 -10.74 -12.81
N SER A 89 -12.70 -10.87 -13.62
CA SER A 89 -13.60 -12.03 -13.63
C SER A 89 -14.25 -12.34 -12.28
N THR A 90 -14.38 -11.33 -11.41
CA THR A 90 -15.07 -11.49 -10.13
C THR A 90 -16.54 -11.90 -10.32
N LYS A 91 -17.03 -12.74 -9.41
CA LYS A 91 -18.43 -13.16 -9.32
C LYS A 91 -19.19 -12.42 -8.23
N LEU A 92 -18.47 -11.67 -7.39
CA LEU A 92 -19.08 -10.84 -6.35
C LEU A 92 -19.60 -9.53 -6.96
N PRO A 93 -20.71 -8.98 -6.44
CA PRO A 93 -21.17 -7.65 -6.82
C PRO A 93 -20.10 -6.58 -6.61
N LEU A 94 -20.06 -5.57 -7.48
CA LEU A 94 -19.10 -4.46 -7.37
C LEU A 94 -19.34 -3.64 -6.09
N ALA A 95 -20.59 -3.55 -5.63
CA ALA A 95 -20.90 -2.95 -4.34
C ALA A 95 -20.15 -3.62 -3.19
N THR A 96 -20.10 -4.95 -3.16
CA THR A 96 -19.36 -5.70 -2.13
C THR A 96 -17.87 -5.34 -2.13
N TRP A 97 -17.26 -5.15 -3.31
CA TRP A 97 -15.86 -4.72 -3.41
C TRP A 97 -15.63 -3.28 -2.96
N LEU A 98 -16.50 -2.35 -3.34
CA LEU A 98 -16.39 -0.95 -2.91
C LEU A 98 -16.59 -0.80 -1.40
N LYS A 99 -17.55 -1.53 -0.82
CA LYS A 99 -17.77 -1.61 0.63
C LYS A 99 -16.54 -2.19 1.32
N ALA A 100 -15.98 -3.29 0.81
CA ALA A 100 -14.77 -3.89 1.36
C ALA A 100 -13.57 -2.93 1.34
N LEU A 101 -13.38 -2.21 0.22
CA LEU A 101 -12.33 -1.22 0.07
C LEU A 101 -12.52 -0.07 1.04
N TRP A 102 -13.72 0.51 1.11
CA TRP A 102 -14.02 1.61 2.03
C TRP A 102 -13.84 1.20 3.49
N LEU A 103 -14.30 0.02 3.91
CA LEU A 103 -14.12 -0.49 5.28
C LEU A 103 -12.65 -0.70 5.63
N THR A 104 -11.87 -1.23 4.68
CA THR A 104 -10.42 -1.44 4.87
C THR A 104 -9.70 -0.10 5.03
N LEU A 105 -10.07 0.87 4.20
CA LEU A 105 -9.50 2.21 4.29
C LEU A 105 -9.95 2.91 5.57
N GLN A 106 -11.23 2.81 5.97
CA GLN A 106 -11.80 3.39 7.19
C GLN A 106 -11.09 2.93 8.47
N SER A 107 -10.54 1.71 8.51
CA SER A 107 -9.81 1.21 9.68
C SER A 107 -8.38 1.76 9.77
N ASP A 108 -8.05 2.40 10.89
CA ASP A 108 -6.70 2.97 11.11
C ASP A 108 -5.62 1.88 11.21
N LYS A 109 -5.96 0.71 11.77
CA LYS A 109 -5.04 -0.43 11.95
C LYS A 109 -5.24 -1.52 10.90
N GLY A 110 -6.35 -1.54 10.18
CA GLY A 110 -6.70 -2.56 9.19
C GLY A 110 -7.83 -3.46 9.70
N LEU A 111 -8.32 -4.34 8.85
CA LEU A 111 -9.45 -5.22 9.16
C LEU A 111 -9.07 -6.69 8.96
N SER A 112 -9.33 -7.52 9.97
CA SER A 112 -9.10 -8.96 9.86
C SER A 112 -10.08 -9.56 8.84
N SER A 113 -9.69 -10.67 8.19
CA SER A 113 -10.57 -11.35 7.23
C SER A 113 -11.88 -11.83 7.85
N VAL A 114 -11.87 -12.13 9.16
CA VAL A 114 -13.07 -12.57 9.89
C VAL A 114 -14.06 -11.40 10.03
N ARG A 115 -13.58 -10.25 10.52
CA ARG A 115 -14.40 -9.03 10.66
C ARG A 115 -14.86 -8.51 9.30
N LEU A 116 -14.02 -8.59 8.27
CA LEU A 116 -14.40 -8.21 6.90
C LEU A 116 -15.49 -9.14 6.34
N ALA A 117 -15.42 -10.45 6.61
CA ALA A 117 -16.44 -11.40 6.21
C ALA A 117 -17.79 -11.14 6.87
N GLU A 118 -17.79 -10.93 8.20
CA GLU A 118 -18.98 -10.58 8.97
C GLU A 118 -19.63 -9.28 8.43
N ALA A 119 -18.84 -8.24 8.21
CA ALA A 119 -19.34 -6.94 7.75
C ALA A 119 -19.94 -6.98 6.33
N LEU A 120 -19.47 -7.90 5.48
CA LEU A 120 -19.92 -8.01 4.09
C LEU A 120 -20.93 -9.13 3.85
N GLY A 121 -21.17 -10.00 4.83
CA GLY A 121 -22.01 -11.20 4.67
C GLY A 121 -21.41 -12.22 3.70
N VAL A 122 -20.08 -12.35 3.64
CA VAL A 122 -19.38 -13.33 2.80
C VAL A 122 -18.59 -14.33 3.66
N SER A 123 -18.16 -15.44 3.08
CA SER A 123 -17.31 -16.39 3.81
C SER A 123 -15.92 -15.81 4.12
N GLN A 124 -15.33 -16.20 5.26
CA GLN A 124 -13.98 -15.77 5.64
C GLN A 124 -12.92 -16.02 4.55
N PRO A 125 -12.89 -17.17 3.86
CA PRO A 125 -11.93 -17.39 2.77
C PRO A 125 -12.13 -16.43 1.60
N THR A 126 -13.37 -15.99 1.36
CA THR A 126 -13.69 -14.98 0.35
C THR A 126 -13.18 -13.62 0.77
N ALA A 127 -13.48 -13.18 2.00
CA ALA A 127 -12.97 -11.93 2.55
C ALA A 127 -11.43 -11.90 2.61
N TRP A 128 -10.80 -13.02 2.92
CA TRP A 128 -9.33 -13.14 2.91
C TRP A 128 -8.75 -12.92 1.51
N ARG A 129 -9.34 -13.54 0.47
CA ARG A 129 -8.96 -13.30 -0.94
C ARG A 129 -9.21 -11.85 -1.35
N MET A 130 -10.34 -11.28 -0.95
CA MET A 130 -10.66 -9.87 -1.20
C MET A 130 -9.61 -8.96 -0.57
N GLY A 131 -9.27 -9.18 0.70
CA GLY A 131 -8.25 -8.39 1.41
C GLY A 131 -6.89 -8.41 0.70
N HIS A 132 -6.44 -9.56 0.19
CA HIS A 132 -5.22 -9.64 -0.60
C HIS A 132 -5.30 -8.88 -1.93
N ALA A 133 -6.43 -8.95 -2.63
CA ALA A 133 -6.64 -8.19 -3.86
C ALA A 133 -6.62 -6.67 -3.60
N LEU A 134 -7.28 -6.22 -2.54
CA LEU A 134 -7.31 -4.80 -2.14
C LEU A 134 -5.91 -4.30 -1.73
N ARG A 135 -5.18 -5.09 -0.93
CA ARG A 135 -3.77 -4.85 -0.58
C ARG A 135 -2.88 -4.69 -1.79
N LEU A 136 -3.06 -5.55 -2.80
CA LEU A 136 -2.34 -5.45 -4.06
C LEU A 136 -2.65 -4.16 -4.82
N MET A 137 -3.90 -3.69 -4.79
CA MET A 137 -4.28 -2.42 -5.41
C MET A 137 -3.67 -1.21 -4.69
N MET A 138 -3.42 -1.32 -3.38
CA MET A 138 -2.80 -0.28 -2.56
C MET A 138 -1.28 -0.14 -2.77
N ALA A 139 -0.62 -1.10 -3.43
CA ALA A 139 0.81 -1.00 -3.72
C ALA A 139 1.10 0.21 -4.63
N ARG A 140 2.21 0.91 -4.37
CA ARG A 140 2.62 2.09 -5.14
C ARG A 140 3.84 1.73 -5.99
N GLU A 141 3.88 2.26 -7.21
CA GLU A 141 4.97 2.01 -8.18
C GLU A 141 5.89 3.21 -8.38
N THR A 142 5.45 4.42 -8.05
CA THR A 142 6.25 5.64 -8.18
C THR A 142 7.38 5.61 -7.15
N GLN A 143 8.64 5.71 -7.52
CA GLN A 143 9.74 5.72 -6.53
C GLN A 143 9.58 6.88 -5.52
N LEU A 144 10.11 6.68 -4.32
CA LEU A 144 10.22 7.74 -3.31
C LEU A 144 11.42 8.65 -3.63
N GLU A 145 11.34 9.92 -3.28
CA GLU A 145 12.38 10.93 -3.53
C GLU A 145 12.49 11.92 -2.36
N GLY A 146 13.43 12.88 -2.43
CA GLY A 146 13.58 13.91 -1.40
C GLY A 146 14.28 13.38 -0.15
N THR A 147 13.73 13.61 1.04
CA THR A 147 14.32 13.06 2.28
C THR A 147 13.67 11.72 2.63
N VAL A 148 14.44 10.64 2.57
CA VAL A 148 13.96 9.28 2.86
C VAL A 148 14.74 8.70 4.05
N GLU A 149 14.00 8.16 5.01
CA GLU A 149 14.54 7.42 6.14
C GLU A 149 14.49 5.91 5.91
N ILE A 150 15.51 5.18 6.35
CA ILE A 150 15.62 3.72 6.24
C ILE A 150 15.91 3.09 7.61
N ASP A 151 15.27 1.96 7.88
CA ASP A 151 15.48 1.15 9.09
C ASP A 151 15.07 -0.30 8.82
N GLU A 152 15.63 -1.24 9.58
CA GLU A 152 15.25 -2.65 9.52
C GLU A 152 14.39 -3.09 10.71
N PHE A 153 13.57 -4.12 10.47
CA PHE A 153 12.98 -4.87 11.57
C PHE A 153 12.79 -6.34 11.25
N TYR A 154 12.42 -7.11 12.26
CA TYR A 154 12.19 -8.54 12.13
C TYR A 154 10.70 -8.87 12.29
N LEU A 155 10.14 -9.53 11.29
CA LEU A 155 8.78 -10.07 11.31
C LEU A 155 8.79 -11.52 11.84
N GLY A 156 7.94 -11.79 12.82
CA GLY A 156 7.75 -13.13 13.37
C GLY A 156 7.84 -13.21 14.88
N GLY A 157 7.22 -14.27 15.41
CA GLY A 157 7.24 -14.59 16.84
C GLY A 157 8.63 -14.99 17.33
N ARG A 158 8.80 -15.03 18.66
CA ARG A 158 10.01 -15.64 19.23
C ARG A 158 10.04 -17.13 18.84
N PRO A 159 11.17 -17.66 18.35
CA PRO A 159 11.29 -19.08 18.05
C PRO A 159 10.93 -19.90 19.30
N ARG A 160 10.00 -20.86 19.18
CA ARG A 160 9.74 -21.82 20.25
C ARG A 160 10.87 -22.83 20.27
N LYS A 161 11.41 -23.12 21.45
CA LYS A 161 12.41 -24.18 21.63
C LYS A 161 11.72 -25.51 21.35
N GLN A 162 12.05 -26.16 20.24
CA GLN A 162 11.63 -27.53 19.98
C GLN A 162 12.62 -28.47 20.68
N ARG A 163 12.11 -29.58 21.23
CA ARG A 163 12.92 -30.53 22.02
C ARG A 163 14.02 -31.17 21.17
N ASP A 164 13.74 -31.41 19.89
CA ASP A 164 14.59 -32.16 18.97
C ASP A 164 15.29 -31.27 17.93
N THR A 165 15.11 -29.95 18.00
CA THR A 165 15.80 -29.01 17.11
C THR A 165 16.90 -28.28 17.87
N PRO A 166 18.18 -28.42 17.47
CA PRO A 166 19.25 -27.66 18.09
C PRO A 166 18.96 -26.15 17.98
N PRO A 167 19.31 -25.36 19.00
CA PRO A 167 19.09 -23.92 18.97
C PRO A 167 19.81 -23.32 17.77
N VAL A 168 19.19 -22.29 17.17
CA VAL A 168 19.79 -21.54 16.07
C VAL A 168 21.21 -21.11 16.48
N GLY A 169 22.20 -21.49 15.66
CA GLY A 169 23.61 -21.21 15.92
C GLY A 169 23.89 -19.71 16.12
N ARG A 170 25.09 -19.38 16.60
CA ARG A 170 25.51 -17.98 16.71
C ARG A 170 25.91 -17.45 15.31
N GLY A 171 25.46 -16.24 14.98
CA GLY A 171 25.89 -15.48 13.82
C GLY A 171 27.20 -14.74 14.09
N ARG A 172 27.57 -13.86 13.15
CA ARG A 172 28.78 -13.01 13.25
C ARG A 172 28.75 -12.22 14.57
N LYS A 173 29.89 -12.14 15.27
CA LYS A 173 30.03 -11.52 16.61
C LYS A 173 29.23 -12.20 17.74
N GLY A 174 28.86 -13.47 17.61
CA GLY A 174 28.29 -14.25 18.70
C GLY A 174 26.81 -13.98 19.01
N GLN A 175 26.12 -13.17 18.20
CA GLN A 175 24.68 -12.95 18.33
C GLN A 175 23.89 -14.19 17.93
N LYS A 176 22.74 -14.49 18.55
CA LYS A 176 21.90 -15.62 18.11
C LYS A 176 21.40 -15.37 16.68
N ARG A 177 21.56 -16.33 15.76
CA ARG A 177 20.87 -16.25 14.46
C ARG A 177 19.37 -16.20 14.73
N THR A 178 18.71 -15.24 14.12
CA THR A 178 17.25 -15.13 14.17
C THR A 178 16.64 -15.95 13.04
N THR A 179 15.53 -16.63 13.30
CA THR A 179 14.71 -17.29 12.27
C THR A 179 13.57 -16.39 11.80
N LYS A 180 13.53 -15.15 12.28
CA LYS A 180 12.54 -14.17 11.86
C LYS A 180 12.89 -13.65 10.48
N ALA A 181 11.86 -13.36 9.69
CA ALA A 181 12.06 -12.72 8.40
C ALA A 181 12.59 -11.30 8.61
N CYS A 182 13.66 -10.96 7.90
CA CYS A 182 14.17 -9.60 7.85
C CYS A 182 13.22 -8.75 7.00
N VAL A 183 13.01 -7.51 7.40
CA VAL A 183 12.19 -6.55 6.68
C VAL A 183 12.93 -5.23 6.62
N LEU A 184 13.05 -4.68 5.42
CA LEU A 184 13.55 -3.33 5.20
C LEU A 184 12.37 -2.38 5.11
N ALA A 185 12.41 -1.27 5.83
CA ALA A 185 11.40 -0.23 5.78
C ALA A 185 12.02 1.08 5.30
N VAL A 186 11.27 1.81 4.48
CA VAL A 186 11.66 3.14 3.99
C VAL A 186 10.49 4.10 4.13
N VAL A 187 10.76 5.33 4.56
CA VAL A 187 9.76 6.37 4.75
C VAL A 187 10.25 7.69 4.16
N GLU A 188 9.54 8.18 3.17
CA GLU A 188 9.67 9.53 2.64
C GLU A 188 9.03 10.50 3.64
N ARG A 189 9.74 11.58 3.93
CA ARG A 189 9.24 12.69 4.76
C ARG A 189 8.37 13.63 3.94
N PRO A 190 7.44 14.37 4.57
CA PRO A 190 6.79 15.47 3.88
C PRO A 190 7.85 16.49 3.42
N ARG A 191 7.63 17.11 2.25
CA ARG A 191 8.56 18.11 1.69
C ARG A 191 8.70 19.35 2.59
N ASP A 192 7.63 19.69 3.29
CA ASP A 192 7.53 20.82 4.20
C ASP A 192 6.49 20.52 5.31
N ALA A 193 6.28 21.47 6.21
CA ALA A 193 5.30 21.37 7.29
C ALA A 193 4.09 22.30 7.08
N GLU A 194 3.82 22.70 5.83
CA GLU A 194 2.67 23.56 5.51
C GLU A 194 1.37 22.77 5.58
N ILE A 195 0.28 23.44 5.97
CA ILE A 195 -1.05 22.82 6.08
C ILE A 195 -1.48 22.31 4.70
N GLY A 196 -1.92 21.06 4.64
CA GLY A 196 -2.33 20.39 3.40
C GLY A 196 -1.21 19.59 2.73
N THR A 197 0.05 19.76 3.14
CA THR A 197 1.16 18.96 2.61
C THR A 197 0.98 17.48 2.93
N VAL A 198 1.20 16.62 1.94
CA VAL A 198 1.09 15.17 2.08
C VAL A 198 2.22 14.61 2.94
N ALA A 199 1.94 13.55 3.69
CA ALA A 199 2.89 12.98 4.65
C ALA A 199 4.12 12.26 4.07
N GLY A 200 4.21 12.12 2.74
CA GLY A 200 5.15 11.24 2.06
C GLY A 200 4.69 9.77 2.03
N GLY A 201 5.45 8.93 1.32
CA GLY A 201 5.25 7.48 1.26
C GLY A 201 5.92 6.70 2.39
N ALA A 202 5.39 5.51 2.70
CA ALA A 202 6.08 4.50 3.51
C ALA A 202 5.97 3.13 2.85
N ARG A 203 7.03 2.34 2.93
CA ARG A 203 7.10 0.99 2.35
C ARG A 203 7.86 0.07 3.27
N ALA A 204 7.54 -1.22 3.16
CA ALA A 204 8.32 -2.26 3.76
C ALA A 204 8.29 -3.50 2.87
N SER A 205 9.40 -4.21 2.83
CA SER A 205 9.58 -5.41 1.99
C SER A 205 10.36 -6.46 2.76
N VAL A 206 9.91 -7.71 2.69
CA VAL A 206 10.69 -8.84 3.22
C VAL A 206 11.97 -8.99 2.40
N VAL A 207 13.09 -9.15 3.08
CA VAL A 207 14.41 -9.32 2.45
C VAL A 207 15.02 -10.65 2.88
N VAL A 208 15.81 -11.26 1.99
CA VAL A 208 16.45 -12.55 2.25
C VAL A 208 17.43 -12.43 3.41
N ASP A 209 18.23 -11.37 3.38
CA ASP A 209 19.13 -10.95 4.44
C ASP A 209 19.32 -9.43 4.38
N LEU A 210 20.19 -8.92 5.24
CA LEU A 210 20.49 -7.49 5.33
C LEU A 210 21.91 -7.20 4.82
N SER A 211 22.32 -7.94 3.77
CA SER A 211 23.54 -7.63 3.02
C SER A 211 23.36 -6.33 2.22
N ALA A 212 24.48 -5.68 1.87
CA ALA A 212 24.45 -4.48 1.04
C ALA A 212 23.80 -4.75 -0.32
N VAL A 213 24.15 -5.88 -0.96
CA VAL A 213 23.62 -6.29 -2.28
C VAL A 213 22.09 -6.46 -2.23
N GLU A 214 21.56 -7.17 -1.23
CA GLU A 214 20.12 -7.36 -1.11
C GLU A 214 19.40 -6.05 -0.78
N THR A 215 20.02 -5.21 0.06
CA THR A 215 19.49 -3.88 0.41
C THR A 215 19.41 -2.98 -0.84
N GLU A 216 20.48 -2.88 -1.62
CA GLU A 216 20.54 -2.14 -2.89
C GLU A 216 19.45 -2.61 -3.87
N ARG A 217 19.35 -3.93 -4.09
CA ARG A 217 18.35 -4.54 -4.97
C ARG A 217 16.91 -4.17 -4.60
N VAL A 218 16.64 -3.92 -3.31
CA VAL A 218 15.32 -3.46 -2.85
C VAL A 218 15.20 -1.96 -3.02
N LEU A 219 16.18 -1.17 -2.58
CA LEU A 219 16.12 0.29 -2.64
C LEU A 219 16.01 0.82 -4.07
N GLU A 220 16.71 0.22 -5.04
CA GLU A 220 16.63 0.60 -6.46
C GLU A 220 15.20 0.57 -7.01
N LYS A 221 14.34 -0.32 -6.49
CA LYS A 221 12.93 -0.43 -6.93
C LYS A 221 12.02 0.57 -6.22
N GLU A 222 12.40 0.98 -5.01
CA GLU A 222 11.52 1.73 -4.11
C GLU A 222 11.84 3.22 -4.06
N ILE A 223 13.09 3.61 -4.37
CA ILE A 223 13.62 4.96 -4.19
C ILE A 223 14.36 5.39 -5.46
N ASP A 224 14.19 6.66 -5.85
CA ASP A 224 15.08 7.32 -6.79
C ASP A 224 16.34 7.75 -6.05
N VAL A 225 17.40 6.95 -6.21
CA VAL A 225 18.68 7.13 -5.51
C VAL A 225 19.32 8.48 -5.83
N ALA A 226 19.17 8.98 -7.06
CA ALA A 226 19.78 10.22 -7.51
C ALA A 226 19.04 11.47 -7.00
N ALA A 227 17.76 11.35 -6.68
CA ALA A 227 16.93 12.43 -6.15
C ALA A 227 16.76 12.41 -4.61
N THR A 228 17.50 11.54 -3.91
CA THR A 228 17.24 11.26 -2.49
C THR A 228 18.41 11.61 -1.56
N HIS A 229 18.08 12.29 -0.46
CA HIS A 229 18.90 12.41 0.74
C HIS A 229 18.47 11.33 1.74
N LEU A 230 19.33 10.33 1.93
CA LEU A 230 19.08 9.18 2.79
C LEU A 230 19.38 9.52 4.27
N MET A 231 18.53 9.06 5.17
CA MET A 231 18.69 9.15 6.62
C MET A 231 18.65 7.75 7.23
N SER A 232 19.68 7.35 7.96
CA SER A 232 19.72 6.02 8.60
C SER A 232 20.37 6.05 9.98
N ASP A 233 20.38 4.90 10.65
CA ASP A 233 21.32 4.69 11.75
C ASP A 233 22.75 4.48 11.22
N ALA A 234 23.71 4.33 12.14
CA ALA A 234 25.12 4.13 11.82
C ALA A 234 25.49 2.68 11.47
N TRP A 235 24.55 1.86 11.00
CA TRP A 235 24.85 0.50 10.61
C TRP A 235 25.69 0.44 9.33
N SER A 236 26.70 -0.45 9.32
CA SER A 236 27.68 -0.53 8.23
C SER A 236 27.07 -0.83 6.87
N THR A 237 25.96 -1.59 6.83
CA THR A 237 25.25 -1.86 5.57
C THR A 237 24.68 -0.57 4.99
N PHE A 238 23.97 0.23 5.79
CA PHE A 238 23.41 1.49 5.32
C PHE A 238 24.49 2.51 4.97
N ALA A 239 25.60 2.54 5.72
CA ALA A 239 26.75 3.38 5.38
C ALA A 239 27.39 3.03 4.03
N ALA A 240 27.38 1.75 3.63
CA ALA A 240 27.88 1.33 2.32
C ALA A 240 26.89 1.74 1.21
N VAL A 241 25.61 1.38 1.38
CA VAL A 241 24.56 1.63 0.39
C VAL A 241 24.29 3.12 0.18
N GLY A 242 24.41 3.93 1.25
CA GLY A 242 24.20 5.37 1.21
C GLY A 242 25.21 6.13 0.34
N GLN A 243 26.34 5.53 -0.04
CA GLN A 243 27.35 6.17 -0.90
C GLN A 243 26.83 6.45 -2.32
N SER A 244 25.81 5.70 -2.77
CA SER A 244 25.22 5.88 -4.09
C SER A 244 24.18 7.01 -4.13
N PHE A 245 23.71 7.49 -2.97
CA PHE A 245 22.65 8.49 -2.86
C PHE A 245 23.17 9.91 -3.07
N ALA A 246 22.27 10.85 -3.41
CA ALA A 246 22.63 12.26 -3.55
C ALA A 246 23.26 12.85 -2.28
N ALA A 247 22.78 12.40 -1.12
CA ALA A 247 23.39 12.65 0.18
C ALA A 247 23.00 11.53 1.15
N HIS A 248 23.83 11.29 2.17
CA HIS A 248 23.55 10.33 3.23
C HIS A 248 24.02 10.85 4.58
N ASP A 249 23.10 10.91 5.54
CA ASP A 249 23.40 11.27 6.93
C ASP A 249 22.98 10.16 7.89
N THR A 250 23.76 9.99 8.95
CA THR A 250 23.53 8.94 9.96
C THR A 250 23.48 9.48 11.39
N VAL A 251 22.69 8.80 12.22
CA VAL A 251 22.67 9.00 13.68
C VAL A 251 23.36 7.84 14.41
N GLN A 252 24.14 8.14 15.46
CA GLN A 252 24.87 7.13 16.22
C GLN A 252 24.13 6.72 17.49
N HIS A 253 23.21 5.74 17.38
CA HIS A 253 22.46 5.20 18.52
C HIS A 253 23.36 4.66 19.65
N ALA A 254 24.55 4.11 19.31
CA ALA A 254 25.52 3.64 20.30
C ALA A 254 26.02 4.76 21.24
N LYS A 255 26.02 6.01 20.77
CA LYS A 255 26.39 7.21 21.56
C LYS A 255 25.18 7.91 22.17
N ARG A 256 24.00 7.28 22.16
CA ARG A 256 22.71 7.87 22.60
C ARG A 256 22.33 9.12 21.80
N GLU A 257 22.79 9.23 20.55
CA GLU A 257 22.38 10.25 19.60
C GLU A 257 21.21 9.71 18.77
N TYR A 258 20.01 10.24 19.01
CA TYR A 258 18.77 9.82 18.33
C TYR A 258 18.28 10.86 17.29
N ALA A 259 18.81 12.08 17.34
CA ALA A 259 18.54 13.12 16.36
C ALA A 259 19.63 14.19 16.44
N ARG A 260 20.02 14.74 15.28
CA ARG A 260 20.91 15.90 15.15
C ARG A 260 20.29 16.89 14.17
N GLY A 261 19.55 17.86 14.69
CA GLY A 261 18.74 18.76 13.87
C GLY A 261 17.71 17.98 13.05
N THR A 262 17.80 18.08 11.72
CA THR A 262 16.94 17.36 10.76
C THR A 262 17.41 15.92 10.47
N VAL A 263 18.58 15.52 10.94
CA VAL A 263 19.13 14.17 10.74
C VAL A 263 18.57 13.21 11.80
N HIS A 264 17.72 12.27 11.38
CA HIS A 264 17.12 11.22 12.23
C HIS A 264 16.39 10.14 11.41
N ALA A 265 16.07 8.99 12.03
CA ALA A 265 15.24 7.92 11.45
C ALA A 265 13.90 7.72 12.20
N ASN A 266 13.44 8.76 12.91
CA ASN A 266 12.26 8.66 13.79
C ASN A 266 10.95 8.30 13.07
N SER A 267 10.77 8.71 11.82
CA SER A 267 9.56 8.46 11.03
C SER A 267 9.46 6.99 10.65
N VAL A 268 10.57 6.40 10.18
CA VAL A 268 10.64 4.97 9.84
C VAL A 268 10.56 4.08 11.08
N GLU A 269 11.18 4.45 12.21
CA GLU A 269 10.99 3.76 13.50
C GLU A 269 9.53 3.80 13.96
N GLY A 270 8.87 4.95 13.76
CA GLY A 270 7.45 5.15 14.01
C GLY A 270 6.57 4.27 13.13
N PHE A 271 6.92 4.12 11.85
CA PHE A 271 6.26 3.21 10.92
C PHE A 271 6.45 1.75 11.34
N ASN A 272 7.67 1.33 11.67
CA ASN A 272 8.00 -0.01 12.17
C ASN A 272 7.17 -0.35 13.42
N SER A 273 7.03 0.62 14.33
CA SER A 273 6.16 0.49 15.51
C SER A 273 4.68 0.30 15.14
N ARG A 274 4.17 1.03 14.14
CA ARG A 274 2.79 0.86 13.64
C ARG A 274 2.57 -0.50 13.01
N VAL A 275 3.54 -0.99 12.22
CA VAL A 275 3.50 -2.33 11.62
C VAL A 275 3.39 -3.38 12.72
N ARG A 276 4.31 -3.37 13.70
CA ARG A 276 4.32 -4.34 14.81
C ARG A 276 3.01 -4.33 15.60
N ARG A 277 2.46 -3.16 15.92
CA ARG A 277 1.16 -3.05 16.62
C ARG A 277 -0.01 -3.58 15.79
N THR A 278 0.02 -3.34 14.48
CA THR A 278 -1.00 -3.85 13.57
C THR A 278 -0.96 -5.38 13.49
N VAL A 279 0.24 -5.95 13.35
CA VAL A 279 0.43 -7.40 13.38
C VAL A 279 -0.05 -7.96 14.72
N ALA A 280 0.39 -7.38 15.85
CA ALA A 280 0.01 -7.89 17.17
C ALA A 280 -1.49 -7.78 17.47
N GLY A 281 -2.16 -6.72 17.01
CA GLY A 281 -3.52 -6.39 17.41
C GLY A 281 -4.63 -6.78 16.43
N VAL A 282 -4.34 -6.87 15.11
CA VAL A 282 -5.37 -7.11 14.09
C VAL A 282 -5.17 -8.45 13.39
N PHE A 283 -3.96 -8.72 12.91
CA PHE A 283 -3.70 -9.90 12.10
C PHE A 283 -3.21 -11.09 12.91
N HIS A 284 -2.59 -10.84 14.06
CA HIS A 284 -1.90 -11.75 14.98
C HIS A 284 -0.74 -12.55 14.36
N HIS A 285 -0.88 -12.96 13.11
CA HIS A 285 0.11 -13.69 12.34
C HIS A 285 0.05 -13.29 10.87
N ILE A 286 1.22 -13.04 10.27
CA ILE A 286 1.38 -12.81 8.84
C ILE A 286 2.55 -13.68 8.40
N SER A 287 2.33 -14.51 7.37
CA SER A 287 3.40 -15.33 6.82
C SER A 287 4.33 -14.47 5.96
N PRO A 288 5.65 -14.72 5.94
CA PRO A 288 6.60 -13.96 5.13
C PRO A 288 6.22 -13.90 3.65
N GLU A 289 5.65 -14.98 3.10
CA GLU A 289 5.25 -15.09 1.69
C GLU A 289 4.14 -14.11 1.29
N HIS A 290 3.37 -13.61 2.28
CA HIS A 290 2.28 -12.67 2.04
C HIS A 290 2.52 -11.31 2.69
N ALA A 291 3.63 -11.12 3.40
CA ALA A 291 3.88 -9.96 4.24
C ALA A 291 3.87 -8.65 3.44
N ASP A 292 4.47 -8.65 2.26
CA ASP A 292 4.53 -7.46 1.38
C ASP A 292 3.13 -6.94 1.02
N LEU A 293 2.14 -7.82 0.83
CA LEU A 293 0.76 -7.37 0.60
C LEU A 293 0.22 -6.59 1.82
N TYR A 294 0.51 -7.04 3.04
CA TYR A 294 0.09 -6.29 4.22
C TYR A 294 0.89 -5.00 4.39
N PHE A 295 2.17 -4.99 4.03
CA PHE A 295 2.99 -3.78 4.04
C PHE A 295 2.50 -2.73 3.04
N HIS A 296 2.00 -3.13 1.86
CA HIS A 296 1.33 -2.21 0.94
C HIS A 296 0.14 -1.50 1.58
N GLU A 297 -0.71 -2.22 2.31
CA GLU A 297 -1.85 -1.61 3.01
C GLU A 297 -1.40 -0.67 4.13
N MET A 298 -0.38 -1.06 4.92
CA MET A 298 0.14 -0.23 6.01
C MET A 298 0.84 1.02 5.50
N GLY A 299 1.65 0.89 4.46
CA GLY A 299 2.34 1.98 3.78
C GLY A 299 1.39 2.93 3.08
N PHE A 300 0.37 2.40 2.41
CA PHE A 300 -0.71 3.21 1.85
C PHE A 300 -1.38 4.04 2.94
N ARG A 301 -1.84 3.42 4.05
CA ARG A 301 -2.47 4.17 5.15
C ARG A 301 -1.56 5.22 5.79
N TRP A 302 -0.25 4.97 5.85
CA TRP A 302 0.72 5.98 6.29
C TRP A 302 0.70 7.23 5.42
N SER A 303 0.63 7.05 4.10
CA SER A 303 0.62 8.15 3.12
C SER A 303 -0.70 8.91 3.05
N GLN A 304 -1.82 8.34 3.51
CA GLN A 304 -3.15 8.95 3.37
C GLN A 304 -3.49 9.94 4.51
N ARG A 305 -2.57 10.86 4.76
CA ARG A 305 -2.73 11.95 5.72
C ARG A 305 -2.00 13.19 5.24
N VAL A 306 -2.48 14.34 5.67
CA VAL A 306 -1.95 15.65 5.35
C VAL A 306 -1.62 16.39 6.63
N VAL A 307 -0.69 17.34 6.55
CA VAL A 307 -0.36 18.21 7.67
C VAL A 307 -1.58 19.06 8.02
N ALA A 308 -2.00 19.01 9.28
CA ALA A 308 -3.08 19.83 9.83
C ALA A 308 -2.55 21.06 10.57
N GLY A 309 -1.27 21.05 10.94
CA GLY A 309 -0.60 22.12 11.67
C GLY A 309 0.57 21.58 12.50
N GLN A 310 1.08 22.41 13.39
CA GLN A 310 2.17 22.05 14.31
C GLN A 310 1.81 22.43 15.74
N THR A 311 2.29 21.63 16.70
CA THR A 311 2.16 21.93 18.12
C THR A 311 3.52 21.78 18.80
N THR A 312 3.83 22.68 19.72
CA THR A 312 5.06 22.62 20.51
C THR A 312 4.78 22.00 21.87
N ARG A 313 5.44 20.90 22.17
CA ARG A 313 5.37 20.26 23.49
C ARG A 313 6.64 20.55 24.27
N ARG A 314 6.49 21.10 25.46
CA ARG A 314 7.59 21.28 26.40
C ARG A 314 7.77 20.02 27.26
N SER A 315 9.00 19.53 27.35
CA SER A 315 9.37 18.45 28.24
C SER A 315 9.48 18.95 29.69
N PRO A 316 9.41 18.05 30.70
CA PRO A 316 9.65 18.42 32.09
C PRO A 316 11.04 19.06 32.33
N ARG A 317 12.01 18.80 31.43
CA ARG A 317 13.36 19.37 31.47
C ARG A 317 13.51 20.65 30.63
N GLY A 318 12.41 21.32 30.30
CA GLY A 318 12.40 22.59 29.56
C GLY A 318 12.65 22.49 28.06
N ARG A 319 13.07 21.34 27.51
CA ARG A 319 13.26 21.14 26.07
C ARG A 319 11.93 21.22 25.32
N GLU A 320 11.91 21.96 24.22
CA GLU A 320 10.76 22.07 23.34
C GLU A 320 10.86 21.08 22.17
N HIS A 321 9.72 20.47 21.84
CA HIS A 321 9.60 19.52 20.75
C HIS A 321 8.42 19.92 19.87
N VAL A 322 8.70 20.33 18.64
CA VAL A 322 7.67 20.56 17.64
C VAL A 322 7.16 19.21 17.15
N ARG A 323 5.83 19.07 17.08
CA ARG A 323 5.15 17.90 16.54
C ARG A 323 4.18 18.32 15.45
N THR A 324 4.28 17.66 14.31
CA THR A 324 3.31 17.79 13.22
C THR A 324 2.00 17.11 13.62
N LEU A 325 0.90 17.85 13.51
CA LEU A 325 -0.46 17.34 13.60
C LEU A 325 -0.88 16.84 12.22
N TRP A 326 -1.57 15.70 12.20
CA TRP A 326 -1.94 15.02 10.97
C TRP A 326 -3.44 14.88 10.87
N ASP A 327 -4.00 15.35 9.75
CA ASP A 327 -5.37 15.08 9.37
C ASP A 327 -5.42 13.95 8.37
N ARG A 328 -6.44 13.11 8.54
CA ARG A 328 -6.63 11.93 7.70
C ARG A 328 -7.42 12.31 6.45
N ILE A 329 -6.98 11.81 5.29
CA ILE A 329 -7.78 11.93 4.07
C ILE A 329 -9.05 11.06 4.22
N PRO A 330 -10.27 11.56 3.91
CA PRO A 330 -11.49 10.75 4.00
C PRO A 330 -11.39 9.45 3.18
N PRO A 331 -11.83 8.28 3.70
CA PRO A 331 -11.63 7.00 3.04
C PRO A 331 -12.18 6.95 1.62
N ALA A 332 -13.37 7.51 1.42
CA ALA A 332 -14.00 7.60 0.11
C ALA A 332 -13.13 8.33 -0.93
N MET A 333 -12.43 9.39 -0.53
CA MET A 333 -11.49 10.11 -1.39
C MET A 333 -10.25 9.27 -1.72
N GLN A 334 -9.84 8.38 -0.82
CA GLN A 334 -8.71 7.47 -1.03
C GLN A 334 -9.01 6.38 -2.09
N LEU A 335 -10.29 6.02 -2.33
CA LEU A 335 -10.68 5.00 -3.33
C LEU A 335 -10.09 5.30 -4.70
N VAL A 336 -10.09 6.57 -5.10
CA VAL A 336 -9.56 7.02 -6.39
C VAL A 336 -8.09 6.65 -6.52
N ALA A 337 -7.32 6.89 -5.46
CA ALA A 337 -5.90 6.64 -5.45
C ALA A 337 -5.57 5.15 -5.48
N VAL A 338 -6.44 4.29 -4.94
CA VAL A 338 -6.30 2.82 -5.00
C VAL A 338 -6.75 2.26 -6.35
N LEU A 339 -7.86 2.77 -6.90
CA LEU A 339 -8.45 2.23 -8.12
C LEU A 339 -7.68 2.62 -9.37
N ARG A 340 -7.08 3.82 -9.42
CA ARG A 340 -6.22 4.23 -10.55
C ARG A 340 -5.04 3.30 -10.77
N THR A 341 -4.46 2.76 -9.69
CA THR A 341 -3.32 1.84 -9.74
C THR A 341 -3.74 0.37 -9.80
N ALA A 342 -5.03 0.07 -9.98
CA ALA A 342 -5.52 -1.30 -10.01
C ALA A 342 -5.27 -2.00 -11.35
N VAL A 343 -5.21 -1.26 -12.46
CA VAL A 343 -5.01 -1.83 -13.80
C VAL A 343 -3.57 -2.32 -13.95
N GLY A 344 -3.39 -3.48 -14.57
CA GLY A 344 -2.07 -4.08 -14.79
C GLY A 344 -1.65 -5.05 -13.68
N ARG A 345 -2.48 -5.27 -12.65
CA ARG A 345 -2.20 -6.22 -11.58
C ARG A 345 -3.24 -7.32 -11.54
N GLN A 346 -2.83 -8.57 -11.66
CA GLN A 346 -3.71 -9.72 -11.49
C GLN A 346 -3.19 -10.67 -10.42
N LEU A 347 -4.07 -10.97 -9.46
CA LEU A 347 -3.79 -11.96 -8.44
C LEU A 347 -4.07 -13.36 -9.00
N ARG A 348 -3.09 -14.24 -8.94
CA ARG A 348 -3.19 -15.65 -9.32
C ARG A 348 -2.79 -16.52 -8.12
N ARG A 349 -3.39 -17.70 -8.02
CA ARG A 349 -2.93 -18.69 -7.04
C ARG A 349 -1.87 -19.56 -7.66
N THR A 350 -0.84 -19.85 -6.90
CA THR A 350 0.11 -20.90 -7.24
C THR A 350 -0.49 -22.27 -6.89
N ARG A 351 0.10 -23.34 -7.41
CA ARG A 351 -0.30 -24.72 -7.08
C ARG A 351 -0.16 -25.03 -5.59
N ASN A 352 0.76 -24.34 -4.90
CA ASN A 352 1.06 -24.55 -3.49
C ASN A 352 0.16 -23.70 -2.57
N GLY A 353 -0.89 -23.06 -3.11
CA GLY A 353 -1.81 -22.23 -2.34
C GLY A 353 -1.30 -20.82 -2.01
N SER A 354 -0.07 -20.47 -2.40
CA SER A 354 0.45 -19.11 -2.30
C SER A 354 -0.13 -18.19 -3.38
N ILE A 355 0.15 -16.90 -3.26
CA ILE A 355 -0.30 -15.88 -4.21
C ILE A 355 0.85 -15.52 -5.16
N SER A 356 0.61 -15.63 -6.46
CA SER A 356 1.47 -15.03 -7.49
C SER A 356 0.80 -13.79 -8.06
N ILE A 357 1.57 -12.72 -8.18
CA ILE A 357 1.11 -11.47 -8.81
C ILE A 357 1.59 -11.52 -10.25
N LYS A 358 0.66 -11.59 -11.20
CA LYS A 358 0.97 -11.31 -12.60
C LYS A 358 0.85 -9.80 -12.81
N SER A 359 1.97 -9.16 -13.12
CA SER A 359 1.99 -7.81 -13.67
C SER A 359 2.20 -7.91 -15.18
N PRO A 360 1.15 -7.95 -16.02
CA PRO A 360 1.32 -7.71 -17.44
C PRO A 360 1.83 -6.28 -17.66
N ILE A 361 3.07 -6.17 -18.10
CA ILE A 361 3.71 -4.94 -18.60
C ILE A 361 2.76 -4.20 -19.53
N ALA A 362 2.36 -3.03 -19.06
CA ALA A 362 2.26 -1.75 -19.76
C ALA A 362 1.37 -0.90 -18.84
N ALA A 363 1.99 -0.27 -17.84
CA ALA A 363 1.36 0.81 -17.12
C ALA A 363 1.11 1.94 -18.12
N PHE A 364 -0.02 1.89 -18.83
CA PHE A 364 -0.59 3.05 -19.49
C PHE A 364 -1.22 3.94 -18.40
N CYS A 365 -0.42 4.30 -17.40
CA CYS A 365 -0.79 5.27 -16.37
C CYS A 365 -0.62 6.66 -16.99
N LEU A 366 -1.68 7.45 -16.92
CA LEU A 366 -1.73 8.86 -17.29
C LEU A 366 -2.01 9.70 -16.05
#